data_AF-A0A7S1UE84-F1
#
_entry.id   AF-A0A7S1UE84-F1
#
_cell.length_a   1.000
_cell.length_b   1.000
_cell.length_c   1.000
_cell.angle_alpha   90.00
_cell.angle_beta   90.00
_cell.angle_gamma   90.00
#
_symmetry.space_group_name_H-M   'P 1'
#
loop_
_entity.id
_entity.type
_entity.pdbx_description
1 polymer ?
#
loop_
_entity_poly.entity_id
_entity_poly.type
_entity_poly.pdbx_seq_one_letter_code
_entity_poly.pdbx_strand_id
1 'polypeptide(L)'
;MADFTQRGSIKGGSDVPDDQMPLYVTRPAKLFEGWLTKKGSIIPSWKKRFFILRRGYLNYYKGEVEDMEVGEEGGLKGQALFGASVEYPDESSNRFRIRSREYTLDLRTEDGNATAAGLWVRMLRQEIDACNLDFIASGKSSPEVSEFIAKAREANESA
;
A
#
# COMPACT_ATOMS: atom_id res chain seq x y z
N MET A 1 20.19 -25.48 -30.79
CA MET A 1 19.18 -26.23 -30.01
C MET A 1 19.57 -26.11 -28.55
N ALA A 2 18.79 -25.33 -27.79
CA ALA A 2 19.03 -25.12 -26.37
C ALA A 2 18.45 -26.30 -25.58
N ASP A 3 19.24 -26.87 -24.67
CA ASP A 3 18.75 -27.75 -23.63
C ASP A 3 19.08 -27.08 -22.29
N PHE A 4 18.03 -26.61 -21.61
CA PHE A 4 18.11 -25.85 -20.37
C PHE A 4 17.27 -26.60 -19.32
N THR A 5 17.78 -27.75 -18.90
CA THR A 5 17.20 -28.53 -17.81
C THR A 5 18.24 -28.68 -16.71
N GLN A 6 18.24 -27.77 -15.73
CA GLN A 6 18.35 -28.06 -14.29
C GLN A 6 17.87 -26.81 -13.51
N ARG A 7 16.67 -26.89 -12.91
CA ARG A 7 16.23 -25.93 -11.89
C ARG A 7 16.99 -26.25 -10.60
N GLY A 8 18.01 -25.44 -10.30
CA GLY A 8 18.64 -25.41 -9.00
C GLY A 8 17.64 -24.97 -7.94
N SER A 9 17.39 -25.84 -6.97
CA SER A 9 16.68 -25.55 -5.73
C SER A 9 17.58 -24.64 -4.88
N ILE A 10 17.21 -23.38 -4.69
CA ILE A 10 17.89 -22.50 -3.73
C ILE A 10 17.33 -22.79 -2.35
N LYS A 11 18.14 -23.44 -1.51
CA LYS A 11 17.89 -23.61 -0.09
C LYS A 11 17.97 -22.23 0.57
N GLY A 12 16.95 -21.88 1.36
CA GLY A 12 16.96 -20.70 2.21
C GLY A 12 18.14 -20.74 3.18
N GLY A 13 18.97 -19.70 3.14
CA GLY A 13 20.04 -19.43 4.09
C GLY A 13 19.80 -18.04 4.67
N SER A 14 19.63 -17.99 5.99
CA SER A 14 19.35 -16.81 6.81
C SER A 14 20.56 -15.90 7.06
N ASP A 15 21.66 -16.05 6.31
CA ASP A 15 22.95 -15.40 6.61
C ASP A 15 23.54 -14.63 5.42
N VAL A 16 22.71 -13.89 4.67
CA VAL A 16 23.22 -12.96 3.63
C VAL A 16 23.26 -11.54 4.21
N PRO A 17 24.44 -10.89 4.27
CA PRO A 17 24.57 -9.51 4.74
C PRO A 17 23.73 -8.55 3.90
N ASP A 18 23.07 -7.60 4.55
CA ASP A 18 22.13 -6.63 3.97
C ASP A 18 22.69 -5.89 2.74
N ASP A 19 24.01 -5.66 2.71
CA ASP A 19 24.74 -4.96 1.64
C ASP A 19 24.94 -5.77 0.34
N GLN A 20 24.60 -7.07 0.30
CA GLN A 20 24.79 -7.92 -0.89
C GLN A 20 23.49 -8.48 -1.51
N MET A 21 22.30 -8.05 -1.05
CA MET A 21 21.05 -8.45 -1.70
C MET A 21 20.83 -7.72 -3.04
N PRO A 22 20.52 -8.42 -4.13
CA PRO A 22 20.17 -7.77 -5.38
C PRO A 22 18.85 -7.00 -5.22
N LEU A 23 18.79 -5.81 -5.84
CA LEU A 23 17.75 -4.77 -5.74
C LEU A 23 16.27 -5.20 -5.95
N TYR A 24 15.99 -6.48 -6.20
CA TYR A 24 14.64 -7.02 -6.40
C TYR A 24 14.08 -7.81 -5.20
N VAL A 25 14.86 -8.04 -4.13
CA VAL A 25 14.42 -8.88 -2.98
C VAL A 25 14.20 -8.09 -1.68
N THR A 26 14.59 -6.82 -1.60
CA THR A 26 14.28 -5.99 -0.43
C THR A 26 12.85 -5.47 -0.52
N ARG A 27 11.88 -6.22 0.04
CA ARG A 27 10.52 -5.71 0.25
C ARG A 27 10.66 -4.42 1.07
N PRO A 28 10.14 -3.26 0.61
CA PRO A 28 10.35 -1.99 1.30
C PRO A 28 9.88 -2.09 2.75
N ALA A 29 10.61 -1.39 3.64
CA ALA A 29 10.37 -1.41 5.07
C ALA A 29 8.88 -1.16 5.38
N LYS A 30 8.38 -1.87 6.38
CA LYS A 30 7.02 -1.70 6.89
C LYS A 30 6.92 -0.36 7.62
N LEU A 31 6.07 0.53 7.13
CA LEU A 31 5.89 1.89 7.69
C LEU A 31 4.77 1.93 8.72
N PHE A 32 3.68 1.21 8.45
CA PHE A 32 2.53 1.15 9.35
C PHE A 32 1.75 -0.14 9.10
N GLU A 33 1.03 -0.63 10.11
CA GLU A 33 0.21 -1.82 9.98
C GLU A 33 -0.96 -1.83 10.96
N GLY A 34 -1.93 -2.69 10.68
CA GLY A 34 -3.05 -2.92 11.57
C GLY A 34 -4.29 -3.44 10.87
N TRP A 35 -5.29 -3.78 11.67
CA TRP A 35 -6.57 -4.27 11.20
C TRP A 35 -7.47 -3.13 10.71
N LEU A 36 -8.02 -3.31 9.51
CA LEU A 36 -9.09 -2.46 8.98
C LEU A 36 -10.18 -3.34 8.37
N THR A 37 -11.40 -2.81 8.30
CA THR A 37 -12.45 -3.41 7.48
C THR A 37 -12.58 -2.67 6.17
N LYS A 38 -12.49 -3.42 5.06
CA LYS A 38 -12.68 -2.89 3.71
C LYS A 38 -14.02 -3.29 3.13
N LYS A 39 -14.63 -2.41 2.35
CA LYS A 39 -15.77 -2.79 1.50
C LYS A 39 -15.29 -3.59 0.29
N GLY A 40 -16.02 -4.64 -0.07
CA GLY A 40 -15.78 -5.36 -1.32
C GLY A 40 -16.16 -4.51 -2.53
N SER A 41 -15.35 -4.59 -3.59
CA SER A 41 -15.54 -3.82 -4.83
C SER A 41 -16.70 -4.34 -5.69
N ILE A 42 -16.90 -5.66 -5.71
CA ILE A 42 -17.97 -6.32 -6.48
C ILE A 42 -19.19 -6.55 -5.59
N ILE A 43 -19.00 -7.24 -4.47
CA ILE A 43 -20.05 -7.48 -3.47
C ILE A 43 -19.76 -6.56 -2.28
N PRO A 44 -20.65 -5.62 -1.92
CA PRO A 44 -20.43 -4.57 -0.92
C PRO A 44 -20.47 -5.08 0.53
N SER A 45 -19.81 -6.21 0.78
CA SER A 45 -19.59 -6.79 2.11
C SER A 45 -18.35 -6.16 2.74
N TRP A 46 -18.42 -5.88 4.04
CA TRP A 46 -17.28 -5.43 4.83
C TRP A 46 -16.45 -6.63 5.25
N LYS A 47 -15.14 -6.59 5.00
CA LYS A 47 -14.21 -7.69 5.28
C LYS A 47 -13.03 -7.19 6.10
N LYS A 48 -12.80 -7.81 7.26
CA LYS A 48 -11.62 -7.58 8.10
C LYS A 48 -10.36 -8.05 7.38
N ARG A 49 -9.37 -7.17 7.25
CA ARG A 49 -8.08 -7.46 6.62
C ARG A 49 -6.98 -6.79 7.41
N PHE A 50 -5.84 -7.46 7.50
CA PHE A 50 -4.64 -6.86 8.06
C PHE A 50 -3.97 -6.06 6.96
N PHE A 51 -3.86 -4.74 7.15
CA PHE A 51 -3.24 -3.83 6.20
C PHE A 51 -1.81 -3.55 6.61
N ILE A 52 -0.94 -3.45 5.62
CA ILE A 52 0.46 -3.08 5.78
C ILE A 52 0.77 -1.97 4.78
N LEU A 53 1.15 -0.81 5.29
CA LEU A 53 1.67 0.30 4.51
C LEU A 53 3.19 0.15 4.37
N ARG A 54 3.64 0.16 3.11
CA ARG A 54 5.06 0.16 2.73
C ARG A 54 5.28 1.28 1.73
N ARG A 55 6.54 1.59 1.44
CA ARG A 55 6.87 2.64 0.47
C ARG A 55 6.18 2.38 -0.88
N GLY A 56 5.31 3.30 -1.31
CA GLY A 56 4.55 3.22 -2.57
C GLY A 56 3.39 2.24 -2.64
N TYR A 57 3.18 1.39 -1.62
CA TYR A 57 2.20 0.31 -1.68
C TYR A 57 1.41 0.14 -0.38
N LEU A 58 0.11 -0.09 -0.54
CA LEU A 58 -0.76 -0.57 0.53
C LEU A 58 -1.15 -2.02 0.26
N ASN A 59 -0.64 -2.93 1.07
CA ASN A 59 -0.94 -4.35 0.98
C ASN A 59 -1.98 -4.74 2.03
N TYR A 60 -2.79 -5.77 1.74
CA TYR A 60 -3.67 -6.34 2.75
C TYR A 60 -3.86 -7.85 2.62
N TYR A 61 -4.16 -8.49 3.77
CA TYR A 61 -4.19 -9.94 3.93
C TYR A 61 -5.39 -10.39 4.76
N LYS A 62 -5.77 -11.68 4.65
CA LYS A 62 -6.89 -12.24 5.42
C LYS A 62 -6.57 -12.40 6.91
N GLY A 63 -5.30 -12.57 7.26
CA GLY A 63 -4.80 -12.71 8.63
C GLY A 63 -3.65 -11.73 8.90
N GLU A 64 -3.18 -11.69 10.14
CA GLU A 64 -1.88 -11.09 10.48
C GLU A 64 -0.77 -11.80 9.73
N VAL A 65 0.24 -11.02 9.36
CA VAL A 65 1.34 -11.49 8.52
C VAL A 65 2.63 -11.01 9.12
N GLU A 66 3.24 -11.87 9.93
CA GLU A 66 4.65 -11.77 10.25
C GLU A 66 5.41 -12.27 9.03
N ASP A 67 5.82 -11.33 8.17
CA ASP A 67 6.77 -11.57 7.07
C ASP A 67 6.49 -12.78 6.16
N MET A 68 5.25 -12.96 5.67
CA MET A 68 5.01 -13.95 4.61
C MET A 68 5.90 -13.67 3.41
N GLU A 69 6.81 -14.62 3.16
CA GLU A 69 7.55 -14.79 1.92
C GLU A 69 6.54 -14.84 0.76
N VAL A 70 6.89 -14.18 -0.34
CA VAL A 70 6.09 -14.19 -1.57
C VAL A 70 6.10 -15.62 -2.10
N GLY A 71 5.10 -16.43 -1.74
CA GLY A 71 5.10 -17.84 -2.15
C GLY A 71 3.80 -18.61 -1.96
N GLU A 72 3.00 -18.35 -0.91
CA GLU A 72 1.83 -19.19 -0.64
C GLU A 72 0.50 -18.51 -0.94
N GLU A 73 -0.43 -19.32 -1.44
CA GLU A 73 -1.72 -19.05 -2.12
C GLU A 73 -2.77 -18.27 -1.30
N GLY A 74 -2.35 -17.53 -0.27
CA GLY A 74 -3.18 -16.75 0.66
C GLY A 74 -3.53 -15.32 0.23
N GLY A 75 -3.22 -14.90 -0.99
CA GLY A 75 -3.81 -13.71 -1.63
C GLY A 75 -3.32 -12.36 -1.11
N LEU A 76 -2.01 -12.08 -1.25
CA LEU A 76 -1.49 -10.71 -1.25
C LEU A 76 -2.27 -9.87 -2.26
N LYS A 77 -2.97 -8.84 -1.78
CA LYS A 77 -3.57 -7.84 -2.66
C LYS A 77 -2.90 -6.51 -2.35
N GLY A 78 -2.02 -6.08 -3.26
CA GLY A 78 -1.35 -4.79 -3.20
C GLY A 78 -2.06 -3.76 -4.06
N GLN A 79 -2.08 -2.52 -3.59
CA GLN A 79 -2.59 -1.36 -4.31
C GLN A 79 -1.50 -0.29 -4.33
N ALA A 80 -1.14 0.19 -5.52
CA ALA A 80 -0.15 1.25 -5.67
C ALA A 80 -0.73 2.58 -5.22
N LEU A 81 -0.07 3.25 -4.28
CA LEU A 81 -0.53 4.53 -3.71
C LEU A 81 -0.16 5.75 -4.56
N PHE A 82 0.66 5.57 -5.59
CA PHE A 82 1.04 6.63 -6.50
C PHE A 82 -0.19 7.29 -7.15
N GLY A 83 -0.30 8.61 -7.02
CA GLY A 83 -1.45 9.38 -7.50
C GLY A 83 -2.78 9.04 -6.80
N ALA A 84 -2.75 8.31 -5.68
CA ALA A 84 -3.94 8.14 -4.86
C ALA A 84 -4.21 9.41 -4.04
N SER A 85 -5.45 9.58 -3.57
CA SER A 85 -5.83 10.57 -2.57
C SER A 85 -6.58 9.91 -1.43
N VAL A 86 -6.54 10.52 -0.24
CA VAL A 86 -7.23 10.03 0.95
C VAL A 86 -8.29 11.03 1.37
N GLU A 87 -9.54 10.60 1.24
CA GLU A 87 -10.71 11.34 1.72
C GLU A 87 -11.04 10.92 3.14
N TYR A 88 -11.09 11.91 4.02
CA TYR A 88 -11.46 11.73 5.41
C TYR A 88 -12.59 12.71 5.74
N PRO A 89 -13.80 12.23 6.09
CA PRO A 89 -14.94 13.13 6.27
C PRO A 89 -14.75 14.11 7.43
N ASP A 90 -14.16 13.65 8.54
CA ASP A 90 -14.01 14.41 9.76
C ASP A 90 -13.07 13.66 10.73
N GLU A 91 -12.45 14.36 11.67
CA GLU A 91 -11.52 13.76 12.65
C GLU A 91 -12.18 12.76 13.62
N SER A 92 -13.51 12.80 13.77
CA SER A 92 -14.28 11.85 14.58
C SER A 92 -14.77 10.63 13.78
N SER A 93 -14.53 10.59 12.46
CA SER A 93 -14.93 9.46 11.63
C SER A 93 -14.01 8.28 11.87
N ASN A 94 -14.59 7.11 12.04
CA ASN A 94 -13.84 5.86 11.98
C ASN A 94 -13.66 5.36 10.54
N ARG A 95 -14.12 6.12 9.53
CA ARG A 95 -14.16 5.74 8.12
C ARG A 95 -13.32 6.70 7.28
N PHE A 96 -12.66 6.17 6.26
CA PHE A 96 -11.92 6.95 5.28
C PHE A 96 -11.92 6.21 3.95
N ARG A 97 -11.64 6.94 2.87
CA ARG A 97 -11.63 6.38 1.52
C ARG A 97 -10.34 6.72 0.81
N ILE A 98 -9.74 5.71 0.19
CA ILE A 98 -8.60 5.90 -0.72
C ILE A 98 -9.14 5.84 -2.15
N ARG A 99 -8.91 6.87 -2.94
CA ARG A 99 -9.24 6.89 -4.37
C ARG A 99 -7.96 6.93 -5.19
N SER A 100 -7.92 6.13 -6.24
CA SER A 100 -6.91 6.16 -7.30
C SER A 100 -7.62 6.10 -8.66
N ARG A 101 -6.88 6.16 -9.76
CA ARG A 101 -7.42 5.98 -11.11
C ARG A 101 -8.06 4.61 -11.30
N GLU A 102 -7.45 3.58 -10.72
CA GLU A 102 -7.81 2.18 -10.99
C GLU A 102 -8.70 1.55 -9.91
N TYR A 103 -8.79 2.18 -8.73
CA TYR A 103 -9.52 1.59 -7.62
C TYR A 103 -10.04 2.62 -6.63
N THR A 104 -11.06 2.21 -5.88
CA THR A 104 -11.52 2.90 -4.67
C THR A 104 -11.57 1.90 -3.52
N LEU A 105 -11.02 2.27 -2.37
CA LEU A 105 -11.10 1.50 -1.14
C LEU A 105 -11.88 2.29 -0.10
N ASP A 106 -13.07 1.79 0.26
CA ASP A 106 -13.77 2.22 1.47
C ASP A 106 -13.23 1.45 2.66
N LEU A 107 -12.67 2.17 3.64
CA LEU A 107 -12.00 1.62 4.81
C LEU A 107 -12.65 2.17 6.09
N ARG A 108 -12.69 1.34 7.14
CA ARG A 108 -13.04 1.79 8.49
C ARG A 108 -12.32 0.98 9.57
N THR A 109 -12.07 1.59 10.72
CA THR A 109 -11.54 0.93 11.92
C THR A 109 -12.68 0.19 12.63
N GLU A 110 -12.39 -0.98 13.22
CA GLU A 110 -13.42 -1.86 13.80
C GLU A 110 -14.07 -1.29 15.06
N ASP A 111 -13.29 -0.64 15.93
CA ASP A 111 -13.76 -0.23 17.25
C ASP A 111 -14.47 1.12 17.28
N GLY A 112 -14.85 1.66 16.11
CA GLY A 112 -15.30 3.05 16.01
C GLY A 112 -14.21 4.06 16.41
N ASN A 113 -12.95 3.59 16.53
CA ASN A 113 -11.83 4.37 17.00
C ASN A 113 -11.41 5.37 15.92
N ALA A 114 -11.91 6.61 16.07
CA ALA A 114 -11.60 7.73 15.21
C ALA A 114 -10.12 8.11 15.27
N THR A 115 -9.47 7.99 16.44
CA THR A 115 -8.03 8.25 16.58
C THR A 115 -7.21 7.30 15.71
N ALA A 116 -7.56 6.01 15.69
CA ALA A 116 -6.90 5.03 14.83
C ALA A 116 -7.12 5.35 13.34
N ALA A 117 -8.33 5.80 12.95
CA ALA A 117 -8.61 6.20 11.58
C ALA A 117 -7.79 7.44 11.17
N GLY A 118 -7.72 8.46 12.04
CA GLY A 118 -6.89 9.64 11.84
C GLY A 118 -5.40 9.30 11.70
N LEU A 119 -4.88 8.35 12.49
CA LEU A 119 -3.51 7.87 12.32
C LEU A 119 -3.29 7.22 10.96
N TRP A 120 -4.21 6.36 10.51
CA TRP A 120 -4.14 5.76 9.16
C TRP A 120 -4.15 6.83 8.07
N VAL A 121 -5.07 7.79 8.14
CA VAL A 121 -5.18 8.89 7.16
C VAL A 121 -3.89 9.68 7.11
N ARG A 122 -3.34 10.06 8.26
CA ARG A 122 -2.09 10.81 8.36
C ARG A 122 -0.93 10.05 7.70
N MET A 123 -0.74 8.78 8.07
CA MET A 123 0.35 7.95 7.54
C MET A 123 0.21 7.74 6.02
N LEU A 124 -1.01 7.50 5.54
CA LEU A 124 -1.28 7.32 4.11
C LEU A 124 -1.02 8.60 3.31
N ARG A 125 -1.48 9.76 3.77
CA ARG A 125 -1.24 11.05 3.09
C ARG A 125 0.24 11.36 2.99
N GLN A 126 0.98 11.21 4.10
CA GLN A 126 2.43 11.42 4.11
C GLN A 126 3.15 10.53 3.08
N GLU A 127 2.79 9.25 3.02
CA GLU A 127 3.42 8.31 2.09
C GLU A 127 3.03 8.56 0.63
N ILE A 128 1.77 8.89 0.37
CA ILE A 128 1.28 9.28 -0.97
C ILE A 128 2.01 10.52 -1.45
N ASP A 129 2.12 11.55 -0.62
CA ASP A 129 2.78 12.80 -0.97
C ASP A 129 4.27 12.59 -1.22
N ALA A 130 4.94 11.78 -0.40
CA ALA A 130 6.34 11.38 -0.61
C ALA A 130 6.52 10.66 -1.95
N CYS A 131 5.68 9.67 -2.25
CA CYS A 131 5.71 8.93 -3.53
C CYS A 131 5.45 9.83 -4.74
N ASN A 132 4.52 10.77 -4.59
CA ASN A 132 4.17 11.74 -5.62
C ASN A 132 5.34 12.68 -5.91
N LEU A 133 6.03 13.16 -4.88
CA LEU A 133 7.23 13.99 -5.02
C LEU A 133 8.38 13.22 -5.67
N ASP A 134 8.66 11.99 -5.21
CA ASP A 134 9.69 11.13 -5.80
C ASP A 134 9.45 10.88 -7.28
N PHE A 135 8.19 10.67 -7.68
CA PHE A 135 7.84 10.44 -9.07
C PHE A 135 8.02 11.70 -9.94
N ILE A 136 7.59 12.87 -9.46
CA ILE A 136 7.82 14.15 -10.16
C ILE A 136 9.33 14.39 -10.31
N ALA A 137 10.09 14.21 -9.23
CA ALA A 137 11.53 14.38 -9.21
C ALA A 137 12.26 13.41 -10.16
N SER A 138 11.69 12.24 -10.41
CA SER A 138 12.25 11.27 -11.37
C SER A 138 12.25 11.75 -12.82
N GLY A 139 11.54 12.84 -13.15
CA GLY A 139 11.45 13.39 -14.51
C GLY A 139 10.69 12.51 -15.50
N LYS A 140 10.10 11.40 -15.04
CA LYS A 140 9.33 10.44 -15.85
C LYS A 140 7.84 10.79 -15.96
N SER A 141 7.41 11.90 -15.36
CA SER A 141 6.01 12.32 -15.35
C SER A 141 5.64 13.08 -16.62
N SER A 142 4.64 12.58 -17.35
CA SER A 142 3.91 13.38 -18.35
C SER A 142 3.19 14.56 -17.67
N PRO A 143 3.00 15.71 -18.34
CA PRO A 143 2.24 16.85 -17.78
C PRO A 143 0.88 16.46 -17.19
N GLU A 144 0.15 15.54 -17.83
CA GLU A 144 -1.14 15.02 -17.35
C GLU A 144 -1.03 14.25 -16.03
N VAL A 145 0.10 13.58 -15.82
CA VAL A 145 0.37 12.84 -14.57
C VAL A 145 0.77 13.82 -13.47
N SER A 146 1.55 14.85 -13.79
CA SER A 146 1.93 15.90 -12.86
C SER A 146 0.74 16.72 -12.37
N GLU A 147 -0.18 17.09 -13.26
CA GLU A 147 -1.42 17.80 -12.89
C GLU A 147 -2.30 16.92 -11.99
N PHE A 148 -2.42 15.64 -12.33
CA PHE A 148 -3.16 14.69 -11.52
C PHE A 148 -2.58 14.53 -10.10
N ILE A 149 -1.26 14.44 -9.98
CA ILE A 149 -0.57 14.40 -8.69
C ILE A 149 -0.83 15.70 -7.91
N ALA A 150 -0.73 16.86 -8.55
CA ALA A 150 -0.98 18.14 -7.91
C ALA A 150 -2.40 18.21 -7.31
N LYS A 151 -3.39 17.75 -8.07
CA LYS A 151 -4.78 17.67 -7.60
C LYS A 151 -4.96 16.68 -6.45
N ALA A 152 -4.28 15.53 -6.48
CA ALA A 152 -4.30 14.57 -5.38
C ALA A 152 -3.71 15.15 -4.10
N ARG A 153 -2.62 15.93 -4.20
CA ARG A 153 -1.99 16.63 -3.08
C ARG A 153 -2.90 17.73 -2.51
N GLU A 154 -3.48 18.57 -3.36
CA GLU A 154 -4.44 19.61 -2.91
C GLU A 154 -5.63 18.98 -2.17
N ALA A 155 -6.12 17.84 -2.64
CA ALA A 155 -7.19 17.09 -1.96
C ALA A 155 -6.75 16.50 -0.60
N ASN A 156 -5.47 16.15 -0.43
CA ASN A 156 -4.93 15.69 0.84
C ASN A 156 -4.69 16.83 1.84
N GLU A 157 -4.43 18.05 1.35
CA GLU A 157 -4.19 19.26 2.14
C GLU A 157 -5.51 19.97 2.56
N SER A 158 -6.58 19.84 1.78
CA SER A 158 -7.86 20.57 1.98
C SER A 158 -8.91 19.87 2.85
N ALA A 159 -8.62 18.68 3.40
CA ALA A 159 -9.56 17.85 4.14
C ALA A 159 -8.96 17.38 5.46
#